data_AF-A0A0N8PSW5-F1
#
_entry.id   AF-A0A0N8PSW5-F1
#
_cell.length_a   1.000
_cell.length_b   1.000
_cell.length_c   1.000
_cell.angle_alpha   90.00
_cell.angle_beta   90.00
_cell.angle_gamma   90.00
#
_symmetry.space_group_name_H-M   'P 1'
#
loop_
_entity.id
_entity.type
_entity.pdbx_description
1 polymer ?
#
loop_
_entity_poly.entity_id
_entity_poly.type
_entity_poly.pdbx_seq_one_letter_code
_entity_poly.pdbx_strand_id
1 'polypeptide(L)'
;MMGKVSRTKRERRDGNEAGKGMRRVAPGSPVDPGADGVIIDPDLIWHPPSEPIDDMLETLDGITRRTGHGHNTVFRDWVAFCDGVLRTLPLHLRQAALKESIVQMPQDTPDDVRQVWRDLDQRYGQHTDLALQQFSQVLWQLMQAASTCVADWLGVMFMRWKLGNGADQFFTPWNAAKLMAEMSLLEQEVHKAVMAALEDERNEAGKILRFMLPVAAAMSEAGQQEFWRTKLLPAALPYIKPIPFIDTCCGSGVMLLAASTTVPAWANRLGIVNYFGVDLDPFCALMTRVQCMLYGLNGYQANLELSLLDALEARGITLPTPEQRQAWDDTAAGAADEHAAADPPSPQRPRRRGLRRVPEGIVVVDTPSEEDIIT
;
A
#
# COMPACT_ATOMS: atom_id res chain seq x y z
N MET A 1 -16.10 25.21 -72.37
CA MET A 1 -16.63 25.47 -71.02
C MET A 1 -15.63 24.89 -70.03
N MET A 2 -14.89 25.77 -69.37
CA MET A 2 -13.75 25.51 -68.47
C MET A 2 -14.23 24.95 -67.12
N GLY A 3 -13.38 24.19 -66.43
CA GLY A 3 -13.55 23.92 -64.99
C GLY A 3 -12.57 22.91 -64.41
N LYS A 4 -11.29 23.29 -64.26
CA LYS A 4 -10.24 22.53 -63.59
C LYS A 4 -10.51 22.42 -62.08
N VAL A 5 -10.37 21.23 -61.51
CA VAL A 5 -10.29 21.03 -60.05
C VAL A 5 -8.85 21.31 -59.61
N SER A 6 -8.66 22.42 -58.90
CA SER A 6 -7.36 22.90 -58.41
C SER A 6 -7.03 22.31 -57.04
N ARG A 7 -5.76 21.91 -56.90
CA ARG A 7 -5.04 21.70 -55.63
C ARG A 7 -4.99 23.00 -54.82
N THR A 8 -5.34 22.92 -53.54
CA THR A 8 -5.00 23.86 -52.45
C THR A 8 -5.09 23.09 -51.13
N LYS A 9 -4.32 23.30 -50.08
CA LYS A 9 -3.05 23.99 -49.82
C LYS A 9 -2.64 23.45 -48.44
N ARG A 10 -1.44 22.88 -48.32
CA ARG A 10 -0.88 22.41 -47.04
C ARG A 10 -0.55 23.67 -46.22
N GLU A 11 -1.34 23.98 -45.20
CA GLU A 11 -1.00 25.06 -44.26
C GLU A 11 0.03 24.56 -43.25
N ARG A 12 1.20 25.20 -43.28
CA ARG A 12 2.14 25.23 -42.17
C ARG A 12 1.55 26.13 -41.08
N ARG A 13 1.45 25.62 -39.85
CA ARG A 13 1.47 26.47 -38.66
C ARG A 13 2.84 26.32 -38.02
N ASP A 14 3.69 27.32 -38.30
CA ASP A 14 4.90 27.57 -37.55
C ASP A 14 4.52 28.01 -36.12
N GLY A 15 5.35 27.62 -35.15
CA GLY A 15 5.05 27.71 -33.73
C GLY A 15 4.94 29.13 -33.18
N ASN A 16 4.12 29.27 -32.13
CA ASN A 16 4.41 30.07 -30.93
C ASN A 16 3.23 29.98 -29.94
N GLU A 17 3.00 28.83 -29.29
CA GLU A 17 2.18 28.78 -28.05
C GLU A 17 2.80 27.80 -27.04
N ALA A 18 4.09 28.03 -26.74
CA ALA A 18 4.66 27.63 -25.47
C ALA A 18 4.32 28.74 -24.46
N GLY A 19 3.52 28.41 -23.44
CA GLY A 19 3.30 29.30 -22.29
C GLY A 19 1.93 29.96 -22.21
N LYS A 20 0.88 29.17 -21.96
CA LYS A 20 -0.26 29.62 -21.14
C LYS A 20 -0.34 28.72 -19.93
N GLY A 21 -0.02 29.30 -18.77
CA GLY A 21 0.03 28.61 -17.50
C GLY A 21 -1.27 27.89 -17.19
N MET A 22 -1.13 26.66 -16.71
CA MET A 22 -2.18 25.90 -16.04
C MET A 22 -2.78 26.82 -14.94
N ARG A 23 -4.01 27.28 -15.14
CA ARG A 23 -4.75 27.97 -14.08
C ARG A 23 -4.96 26.94 -12.97
N ARG A 24 -4.44 27.24 -11.77
CA ARG A 24 -4.78 26.51 -10.57
C ARG A 24 -6.27 26.74 -10.32
N VAL A 25 -7.07 25.69 -10.43
CA VAL A 25 -8.45 25.70 -9.92
C VAL A 25 -8.33 25.39 -8.43
N ALA A 26 -8.89 26.26 -7.60
CA ALA A 26 -8.91 26.04 -6.15
C ALA A 26 -9.94 24.93 -5.83
N PRO A 27 -9.69 24.10 -4.79
CA PRO A 27 -10.68 23.12 -4.30
C PRO A 27 -12.02 23.81 -4.04
N GLY A 28 -13.13 23.23 -4.53
CA GLY A 28 -14.49 23.76 -4.32
C GLY A 28 -14.98 24.82 -5.33
N SER A 29 -14.29 25.02 -6.45
CA SER A 29 -14.84 25.88 -7.53
C SER A 29 -15.87 25.09 -8.36
N PRO A 30 -17.08 25.63 -8.63
CA PRO A 30 -18.04 24.95 -9.50
C PRO A 30 -17.44 24.81 -10.91
N VAL A 31 -17.41 23.58 -11.42
CA VAL A 31 -16.97 23.29 -12.79
C VAL A 31 -18.15 23.54 -13.72
N ASP A 32 -17.98 24.42 -14.71
CA ASP A 32 -18.96 24.57 -15.80
C ASP A 32 -19.14 23.23 -16.50
N PRO A 33 -20.38 22.75 -16.73
CA PRO A 33 -20.61 21.49 -17.43
C PRO A 33 -20.06 21.58 -18.85
N GLY A 34 -19.29 20.57 -19.25
CA GLY A 34 -18.87 20.40 -20.65
C GLY A 34 -20.08 20.31 -21.59
N ALA A 35 -19.82 20.37 -22.90
CA ALA A 35 -20.84 20.48 -23.96
C ALA A 35 -21.96 19.41 -23.93
N ASP A 36 -21.76 18.32 -23.19
CA ASP A 36 -22.67 17.18 -23.10
C ASP A 36 -23.46 17.13 -21.77
N GLY A 37 -23.33 18.14 -20.91
CA GLY A 37 -24.08 18.25 -19.66
C GLY A 37 -23.70 17.25 -18.56
N VAL A 38 -22.72 16.38 -18.81
CA VAL A 38 -22.20 15.44 -17.80
C VAL A 38 -21.19 16.17 -16.92
N ILE A 39 -21.59 16.46 -15.67
CA ILE A 39 -20.65 16.82 -14.61
C ILE A 39 -20.00 15.51 -14.17
N ILE A 40 -18.84 15.19 -14.73
CA ILE A 40 -17.98 14.16 -14.15
C ILE A 40 -17.28 14.84 -12.99
N ASP A 41 -17.62 14.43 -11.77
CA ASP A 41 -16.90 14.87 -10.59
C ASP A 41 -15.42 14.48 -10.75
N PRO A 42 -14.49 15.46 -10.76
CA PRO A 42 -13.06 15.19 -10.92
C PRO A 42 -12.48 14.36 -9.77
N ASP A 43 -13.12 14.33 -8.60
CA ASP A 43 -12.72 13.49 -7.46
C ASP A 43 -13.15 12.02 -7.65
N LEU A 44 -14.10 11.76 -8.57
CA LEU A 44 -14.50 10.41 -9.00
C LEU A 44 -13.54 9.81 -10.04
N ILE A 45 -12.56 10.56 -10.56
CA ILE A 45 -11.58 10.03 -11.52
C ILE A 45 -10.29 9.68 -10.77
N TRP A 46 -10.10 8.39 -10.46
CA TRP A 46 -8.83 7.94 -9.93
C TRP A 46 -7.72 8.14 -10.97
N HIS A 47 -6.71 8.91 -10.58
CA HIS A 47 -5.48 9.06 -11.32
C HIS A 47 -4.37 8.31 -10.58
N PRO A 48 -3.77 7.25 -11.18
CA PRO A 48 -2.62 6.63 -10.58
C PRO A 48 -1.53 7.68 -10.38
N PRO A 49 -0.79 7.67 -9.25
CA PRO A 49 0.31 8.59 -9.05
C PRO A 49 1.36 8.36 -10.15
N SER A 50 1.47 9.30 -11.09
CA SER A 50 2.23 9.10 -12.32
C SER A 50 3.73 9.28 -12.13
N GLU A 51 4.15 10.27 -11.33
CA GLU A 51 5.57 10.60 -11.11
C GLU A 51 6.36 9.44 -10.47
N PRO A 52 5.91 8.80 -9.37
CA PRO A 52 6.62 7.64 -8.81
C PRO A 52 6.74 6.48 -9.80
N ILE A 53 5.69 6.25 -10.60
CA ILE A 53 5.65 5.18 -11.60
C ILE A 53 6.66 5.45 -12.71
N ASP A 54 6.71 6.67 -13.24
CA ASP A 54 7.65 7.06 -14.28
C ASP A 54 9.11 6.92 -13.82
N ASP A 55 9.42 7.36 -12.60
CA ASP A 55 10.77 7.26 -12.04
C ASP A 55 11.21 5.79 -11.82
N MET A 56 10.29 4.95 -11.34
CA MET A 56 10.53 3.52 -11.18
C MET A 56 10.80 2.84 -12.53
N LEU A 57 9.97 3.12 -13.53
CA LEU A 57 10.11 2.56 -14.88
C LEU A 57 11.37 3.05 -15.58
N GLU A 58 11.74 4.33 -15.45
CA GLU A 58 13.00 4.85 -16.01
C GLU A 58 14.22 4.14 -15.39
N THR A 59 14.19 3.86 -14.09
CA THR A 59 15.26 3.13 -13.40
C THR A 59 15.40 1.71 -13.93
N LEU A 60 14.27 0.98 -14.08
CA LEU A 60 14.26 -0.37 -14.63
C LEU A 60 14.64 -0.40 -16.13
N ASP A 61 14.25 0.61 -16.91
CA ASP A 61 14.66 0.74 -18.32
C ASP A 61 16.19 0.95 -18.45
N GLY A 62 16.81 1.58 -17.47
CA GLY A 62 18.26 1.63 -17.33
C GLY A 62 18.91 0.24 -17.29
N ILE A 63 18.29 -0.74 -16.63
CA ILE A 63 18.75 -2.13 -16.59
C ILE A 63 18.64 -2.76 -17.98
N THR A 64 17.49 -2.57 -18.66
CA THR A 64 17.28 -3.05 -20.05
C THR A 64 18.38 -2.53 -20.98
N ARG A 65 18.68 -1.23 -20.93
CA ARG A 65 19.73 -0.59 -21.76
C ARG A 65 21.14 -1.12 -21.47
N ARG A 66 21.44 -1.47 -20.21
CA ARG A 66 22.79 -1.92 -19.78
C ARG A 66 23.02 -3.41 -20.00
N THR A 67 21.97 -4.21 -19.87
CA THR A 67 22.06 -5.69 -19.87
C THR A 67 21.61 -6.32 -21.18
N GLY A 68 20.85 -5.60 -22.00
CA GLY A 68 20.25 -6.12 -23.23
C GLY A 68 18.98 -6.96 -23.02
N HIS A 69 18.57 -7.19 -21.76
CA HIS A 69 17.33 -7.90 -21.44
C HIS A 69 16.10 -7.02 -21.71
N GLY A 70 15.06 -7.59 -22.32
CA GLY A 70 13.84 -6.86 -22.63
C GLY A 70 13.02 -6.45 -21.40
N HIS A 71 12.13 -5.46 -21.55
CA HIS A 71 11.29 -4.94 -20.45
C HIS A 71 10.50 -6.02 -19.72
N ASN A 72 9.97 -7.01 -20.46
CA ASN A 72 9.20 -8.11 -19.86
C ASN A 72 10.05 -8.94 -18.89
N THR A 73 11.26 -9.33 -19.31
CA THR A 73 12.21 -10.06 -18.46
C THR A 73 12.58 -9.24 -17.23
N VAL A 74 13.00 -7.98 -17.42
CA VAL A 74 13.44 -7.12 -16.32
C VAL A 74 12.30 -6.86 -15.32
N PHE A 75 11.08 -6.62 -15.80
CA PHE A 75 9.92 -6.40 -14.92
C PHE A 75 9.56 -7.65 -14.12
N ARG A 76 9.51 -8.82 -14.78
CA ARG A 76 9.20 -10.09 -14.11
C ARG A 76 10.23 -10.44 -13.04
N ASP A 77 11.49 -10.21 -13.35
CA ASP A 77 12.61 -10.44 -12.44
C ASP A 77 12.62 -9.50 -11.26
N TRP A 78 12.30 -8.23 -11.50
CA TRP A 78 12.15 -7.25 -10.43
C TRP A 78 10.99 -7.61 -9.49
N VAL A 79 9.82 -8.00 -10.03
CA VAL A 79 8.69 -8.43 -9.20
C VAL A 79 9.02 -9.71 -8.41
N ALA A 80 9.74 -10.67 -9.00
CA ALA A 80 10.22 -11.86 -8.30
C ALA A 80 11.24 -11.53 -7.20
N PHE A 81 12.13 -10.55 -7.45
CA PHE A 81 13.02 -9.99 -6.44
C PHE A 81 12.21 -9.36 -5.28
N CYS A 82 11.21 -8.53 -5.58
CA CYS A 82 10.33 -7.92 -4.57
C CYS A 82 9.65 -8.98 -3.70
N ASP A 83 9.11 -10.03 -4.32
CA ASP A 83 8.51 -11.16 -3.60
C ASP A 83 9.52 -11.85 -2.66
N GLY A 84 10.73 -12.13 -3.15
CA GLY A 84 11.78 -12.76 -2.36
C GLY A 84 12.23 -11.91 -1.17
N VAL A 85 12.37 -10.60 -1.36
CA VAL A 85 12.73 -9.66 -0.28
C VAL A 85 11.61 -9.58 0.76
N LEU A 86 10.36 -9.42 0.34
CA LEU A 86 9.23 -9.31 1.27
C LEU A 86 9.02 -10.61 2.06
N ARG A 87 9.09 -11.78 1.42
CA ARG A 87 8.95 -13.07 2.11
C ARG A 87 10.07 -13.38 3.10
N THR A 88 11.24 -12.75 2.94
CA THR A 88 12.39 -12.91 3.86
C THR A 88 12.50 -11.78 4.89
N LEU A 89 11.72 -10.71 4.76
CA LEU A 89 11.74 -9.57 5.67
C LEU A 89 11.49 -9.94 7.14
N PRO A 90 10.55 -10.84 7.50
CA PRO A 90 10.40 -11.29 8.89
C PRO A 90 11.68 -11.92 9.48
N LEU A 91 12.42 -12.68 8.66
CA LEU A 91 13.68 -13.32 9.06
C LEU A 91 14.77 -12.28 9.32
N HIS A 92 14.91 -11.29 8.43
CA HIS A 92 15.87 -10.20 8.59
C HIS A 92 15.53 -9.31 9.80
N LEU A 93 14.25 -9.04 10.05
CA LEU A 93 13.81 -8.31 11.25
C LEU A 93 14.21 -9.05 12.52
N ARG A 94 14.01 -10.37 12.57
CA ARG A 94 14.43 -11.22 13.69
C ARG A 94 15.94 -11.14 13.90
N GLN A 95 16.75 -11.28 12.86
CA GLN A 95 18.21 -11.18 12.95
C GLN A 95 18.67 -9.81 13.47
N ALA A 96 18.11 -8.73 12.91
CA ALA A 96 18.42 -7.37 13.33
C ALA A 96 18.06 -7.14 14.80
N ALA A 97 16.89 -7.61 15.22
CA ALA A 97 16.44 -7.53 16.60
C ALA A 97 17.34 -8.34 17.55
N LEU A 98 17.81 -9.52 17.14
CA LEU A 98 18.77 -10.36 17.88
C LEU A 98 20.20 -9.81 17.89
N LYS A 99 20.50 -8.73 17.15
CA LYS A 99 21.86 -8.21 16.89
C LYS A 99 22.79 -9.21 16.21
N GLU A 100 22.21 -10.11 15.42
CA GLU A 100 22.97 -10.99 14.55
C GLU A 100 23.46 -10.24 13.31
N SER A 101 24.45 -10.78 12.63
CA SER A 101 24.84 -10.25 11.32
C SER A 101 23.68 -10.42 10.34
N ILE A 102 23.21 -9.33 9.77
CA ILE A 102 22.22 -9.35 8.68
C ILE A 102 22.93 -9.92 7.45
N VAL A 103 22.52 -11.10 7.04
CA VAL A 103 23.03 -11.80 5.85
C VAL A 103 22.03 -11.68 4.72
N GLN A 104 22.50 -11.73 3.47
CA GLN A 104 21.62 -11.63 2.30
C GLN A 104 20.61 -12.79 2.21
N MET A 105 21.01 -13.98 2.71
CA MET A 105 20.22 -15.20 2.61
C MET A 105 20.16 -15.89 3.97
N PRO A 106 19.15 -15.58 4.80
CA PRO A 106 18.91 -16.28 6.05
C PRO A 106 18.79 -17.81 5.86
N GLN A 107 19.14 -18.57 6.89
CA GLN A 107 19.10 -20.04 6.85
C GLN A 107 17.70 -20.55 6.48
N ASP A 108 16.66 -19.94 7.05
CA ASP A 108 15.26 -20.35 6.87
C ASP A 108 14.58 -19.71 5.64
N THR A 109 15.33 -19.10 4.72
CA THR A 109 14.76 -18.59 3.47
C THR A 109 14.07 -19.73 2.69
N PRO A 110 12.87 -19.55 2.12
CA PRO A 110 12.23 -20.59 1.30
C PRO A 110 13.07 -20.99 0.08
N ASP A 111 13.03 -22.28 -0.31
CA ASP A 111 13.85 -22.80 -1.40
C ASP A 111 13.51 -22.21 -2.77
N ASP A 112 12.24 -21.86 -2.98
CA ASP A 112 11.79 -21.16 -4.18
C ASP A 112 12.33 -19.74 -4.24
N VAL A 113 12.44 -19.03 -3.10
CA VAL A 113 13.11 -17.74 -3.01
C VAL A 113 14.61 -17.90 -3.30
N ARG A 114 15.27 -18.93 -2.75
CA ARG A 114 16.69 -19.22 -3.08
C ARG A 114 16.90 -19.50 -4.57
N GLN A 115 15.93 -20.14 -5.23
CA GLN A 115 15.96 -20.36 -6.67
C GLN A 115 15.89 -19.04 -7.44
N VAL A 116 15.01 -18.10 -7.05
CA VAL A 116 14.94 -16.76 -7.67
C VAL A 116 16.30 -16.07 -7.64
N TRP A 117 17.00 -16.06 -6.50
CA TRP A 117 18.32 -15.43 -6.40
C TRP A 117 19.37 -16.09 -7.31
N ARG A 118 19.36 -17.42 -7.43
CA ARG A 118 20.23 -18.15 -8.36
C ARG A 118 19.90 -17.84 -9.82
N ASP A 119 18.63 -17.74 -10.17
CA ASP A 119 18.18 -17.40 -11.52
C ASP A 119 18.59 -15.97 -11.90
N LEU A 120 18.47 -15.03 -10.97
CA LEU A 120 18.94 -13.65 -11.16
C LEU A 120 20.45 -13.60 -11.38
N ASP A 121 21.23 -14.28 -10.54
CA ASP A 121 22.68 -14.33 -10.67
C ASP A 121 23.11 -14.91 -12.02
N GLN A 122 22.49 -16.03 -12.43
CA GLN A 122 22.76 -16.67 -13.72
C GLN A 122 22.36 -15.78 -14.90
N ARG A 123 21.22 -15.07 -14.83
CA ARG A 123 20.67 -14.31 -15.95
C ARG A 123 21.38 -12.97 -16.16
N TYR A 124 21.75 -12.29 -15.08
CA TYR A 124 22.42 -11.00 -15.14
C TYR A 124 23.94 -11.13 -15.18
N GLY A 125 24.52 -12.22 -14.67
CA GLY A 125 25.94 -12.54 -14.75
C GLY A 125 26.82 -11.40 -14.24
N GLN A 126 27.68 -10.85 -15.10
CA GLN A 126 28.53 -9.71 -14.75
C GLN A 126 27.75 -8.43 -14.36
N HIS A 127 26.44 -8.37 -14.65
CA HIS A 127 25.56 -7.25 -14.32
C HIS A 127 24.68 -7.52 -13.09
N THR A 128 24.86 -8.64 -12.38
CA THR A 128 24.04 -8.99 -11.21
C THR A 128 24.05 -7.89 -10.15
N ASP A 129 25.22 -7.39 -9.77
CA ASP A 129 25.33 -6.34 -8.74
C ASP A 129 24.59 -5.05 -9.15
N LEU A 130 24.72 -4.65 -10.42
CA LEU A 130 23.99 -3.49 -10.97
C LEU A 130 22.48 -3.72 -10.91
N ALA A 131 22.01 -4.88 -11.37
CA ALA A 131 20.60 -5.22 -11.40
C ALA A 131 20.01 -5.24 -9.98
N LEU A 132 20.68 -5.90 -9.02
CA LEU A 132 20.22 -5.98 -7.63
C LEU A 132 20.21 -4.60 -6.94
N GLN A 133 21.20 -3.75 -7.22
CA GLN A 133 21.21 -2.38 -6.70
C GLN A 133 20.02 -1.57 -7.23
N GLN A 134 19.75 -1.62 -8.53
CA GLN A 134 18.64 -0.90 -9.14
C GLN A 134 17.28 -1.49 -8.73
N PHE A 135 17.16 -2.81 -8.65
CA PHE A 135 15.96 -3.47 -8.11
C PHE A 135 15.66 -3.05 -6.67
N SER A 136 16.68 -2.98 -5.82
CA SER A 136 16.54 -2.49 -4.44
C SER A 136 16.08 -1.03 -4.39
N GLN A 137 16.62 -0.18 -5.26
CA GLN A 137 16.20 1.22 -5.36
C GLN A 137 14.73 1.34 -5.77
N VAL A 138 14.29 0.56 -6.77
CA VAL A 138 12.91 0.60 -7.26
C VAL A 138 11.95 -0.01 -6.24
N LEU A 139 12.32 -1.08 -5.54
CA LEU A 139 11.53 -1.60 -4.43
C LEU A 139 11.37 -0.57 -3.30
N TRP A 140 12.44 0.15 -2.95
CA TRP A 140 12.34 1.24 -1.97
C TRP A 140 11.38 2.34 -2.43
N GLN A 141 11.46 2.77 -3.69
CA GLN A 141 10.52 3.75 -4.27
C GLN A 141 9.07 3.23 -4.20
N LEU A 142 8.85 1.96 -4.52
CA LEU A 142 7.55 1.32 -4.44
C LEU A 142 7.01 1.31 -3.00
N MET A 143 7.83 0.93 -2.02
CA MET A 143 7.43 0.92 -0.60
C MET A 143 7.08 2.34 -0.11
N GLN A 144 7.87 3.34 -0.50
CA GLN A 144 7.59 4.74 -0.17
C GLN A 144 6.27 5.21 -0.79
N ALA A 145 6.01 4.85 -2.05
CA ALA A 145 4.76 5.19 -2.72
C ALA A 145 3.56 4.44 -2.11
N ALA A 146 3.70 3.15 -1.81
CA ALA A 146 2.65 2.35 -1.16
C ALA A 146 2.33 2.84 0.26
N SER A 147 3.28 3.50 0.94
CA SER A 147 3.03 4.09 2.26
C SER A 147 2.15 5.35 2.23
N THR A 148 1.94 5.97 1.06
CA THR A 148 1.14 7.19 0.93
C THR A 148 -0.29 6.93 0.47
N CYS A 149 -0.52 5.89 -0.34
CA CYS A 149 -1.86 5.50 -0.76
C CYS A 149 -1.94 4.03 -1.19
N VAL A 150 -3.16 3.50 -1.17
CA VAL A 150 -3.49 2.20 -1.75
C VAL A 150 -3.76 2.37 -3.25
N ALA A 151 -3.01 1.65 -4.08
CA ALA A 151 -3.08 1.73 -5.54
C ALA A 151 -2.56 0.43 -6.18
N ASP A 152 -3.00 0.16 -7.41
CA ASP A 152 -2.47 -0.92 -8.24
C ASP A 152 -1.16 -0.51 -8.94
N TRP A 153 -0.09 -0.40 -8.17
CA TRP A 153 1.22 0.02 -8.67
C TRP A 153 1.76 -0.93 -9.74
N LEU A 154 1.73 -2.23 -9.48
CA LEU A 154 2.32 -3.23 -10.37
C LEU A 154 1.50 -3.39 -11.64
N GLY A 155 0.17 -3.35 -11.56
CA GLY A 155 -0.69 -3.41 -12.73
C GLY A 155 -0.56 -2.17 -13.61
N VAL A 156 -0.45 -0.97 -13.03
CA VAL A 156 -0.22 0.26 -13.81
C VAL A 156 1.16 0.24 -14.48
N MET A 157 2.22 -0.16 -13.78
CA MET A 157 3.55 -0.33 -14.36
C MET A 157 3.53 -1.32 -15.53
N PHE A 158 2.89 -2.47 -15.35
CA PHE A 158 2.74 -3.51 -16.38
C PHE A 158 2.04 -3.00 -17.64
N MET A 159 0.90 -2.31 -17.49
CA MET A 159 0.16 -1.74 -18.61
C MET A 159 0.93 -0.61 -19.29
N ARG A 160 1.65 0.22 -18.53
CA ARG A 160 2.43 1.35 -19.05
C ARG A 160 3.61 0.89 -19.92
N TRP A 161 4.25 -0.21 -19.54
CA TRP A 161 5.27 -0.90 -20.34
C TRP A 161 4.69 -1.87 -21.38
N LYS A 162 3.37 -2.00 -21.49
CA LYS A 162 2.67 -2.85 -22.48
C LYS A 162 3.17 -4.29 -22.49
N LEU A 163 3.29 -4.90 -21.30
CA LEU A 163 3.90 -6.21 -21.12
C LEU A 163 2.98 -7.41 -21.42
N GLY A 164 1.74 -7.17 -21.88
CA GLY A 164 0.75 -8.20 -22.19
C GLY A 164 1.05 -8.99 -23.48
N ASN A 165 0.50 -10.22 -23.56
CA ASN A 165 0.79 -11.18 -24.64
C ASN A 165 -0.04 -10.96 -25.93
N GLY A 166 0.01 -9.77 -26.53
CA GLY A 166 -0.51 -9.50 -27.88
C GLY A 166 -2.03 -9.32 -28.01
N ALA A 167 -2.84 -9.86 -27.10
CA ALA A 167 -4.14 -9.29 -26.74
C ALA A 167 -3.88 -8.45 -25.50
N ASP A 168 -3.96 -7.12 -25.62
CA ASP A 168 -3.66 -6.17 -24.56
C ASP A 168 -4.28 -6.62 -23.23
N GLN A 169 -3.46 -7.16 -22.33
CA GLN A 169 -3.92 -7.60 -21.02
C GLN A 169 -4.13 -6.34 -20.19
N PHE A 170 -5.39 -6.06 -19.87
CA PHE A 170 -5.80 -4.93 -19.05
C PHE A 170 -6.22 -5.40 -17.67
N PHE A 171 -5.99 -4.54 -16.68
CA PHE A 171 -6.51 -4.73 -15.33
C PHE A 171 -7.71 -3.81 -15.11
N THR A 172 -8.60 -4.25 -14.22
CA THR A 172 -9.80 -3.51 -13.83
C THR A 172 -9.42 -2.09 -13.34
N PRO A 173 -10.01 -1.02 -13.91
CA PRO A 173 -9.78 0.33 -13.41
C PRO A 173 -10.16 0.45 -11.93
N TRP A 174 -9.39 1.22 -11.17
CA TRP A 174 -9.54 1.35 -9.71
C TRP A 174 -10.98 1.65 -9.28
N ASN A 175 -11.66 2.60 -9.92
CA ASN A 175 -13.02 2.99 -9.56
C ASN A 175 -14.03 1.84 -9.69
N ALA A 176 -13.87 1.00 -10.73
CA ALA A 176 -14.73 -0.16 -10.90
C ALA A 176 -14.45 -1.21 -9.81
N ALA A 177 -13.17 -1.44 -9.50
CA ALA A 177 -12.78 -2.32 -8.41
C ALA A 177 -13.29 -1.82 -7.04
N LYS A 178 -13.19 -0.51 -6.78
CA LYS A 178 -13.68 0.13 -5.55
C LYS A 178 -15.19 0.03 -5.41
N LEU A 179 -15.95 0.32 -6.48
CA LEU A 179 -17.40 0.14 -6.49
C LEU A 179 -17.79 -1.31 -6.17
N MET A 180 -17.17 -2.29 -6.85
CA MET A 180 -17.44 -3.70 -6.59
C MET A 180 -17.06 -4.11 -5.15
N ALA A 181 -15.98 -3.53 -4.61
CA ALA A 181 -15.52 -3.80 -3.26
C ALA A 181 -16.48 -3.24 -2.21
N GLU A 182 -17.02 -2.04 -2.42
CA GLU A 182 -18.04 -1.44 -1.53
C GLU A 182 -19.33 -2.27 -1.53
N MET A 183 -19.74 -2.76 -2.70
CA MET A 183 -20.91 -3.65 -2.83
C MET A 183 -20.73 -5.00 -2.10
N SER A 184 -19.51 -5.38 -1.74
CA SER A 184 -19.27 -6.62 -0.97
C SER A 184 -19.59 -6.50 0.52
N LEU A 185 -19.77 -5.27 1.04
CA LEU A 185 -20.12 -4.98 2.45
C LEU A 185 -19.17 -5.62 3.47
N LEU A 186 -17.87 -5.70 3.14
CA LEU A 186 -16.87 -6.44 3.91
C LEU A 186 -16.70 -5.93 5.35
N GLU A 187 -16.87 -4.63 5.59
CA GLU A 187 -16.86 -4.05 6.94
C GLU A 187 -17.96 -4.61 7.84
N GLN A 188 -19.17 -4.80 7.29
CA GLN A 188 -20.27 -5.39 8.03
C GLN A 188 -19.97 -6.85 8.40
N GLU A 189 -19.28 -7.58 7.52
CA GLU A 189 -18.82 -8.93 7.83
C GLU A 189 -17.77 -8.93 8.95
N VAL A 190 -16.86 -7.94 8.97
CA VAL A 190 -15.90 -7.75 10.09
C VAL A 190 -16.66 -7.52 11.40
N HIS A 191 -17.65 -6.64 11.42
CA HIS A 191 -18.47 -6.38 12.61
C HIS A 191 -19.17 -7.66 13.09
N LYS A 192 -19.82 -8.40 12.17
CA LYS A 192 -20.49 -9.67 12.48
C LYS A 192 -19.51 -10.69 13.06
N ALA A 193 -18.30 -10.78 12.50
CA ALA A 193 -17.28 -11.71 12.98
C ALA A 193 -16.82 -11.38 14.40
N VAL A 194 -16.66 -10.09 14.75
CA VAL A 194 -16.34 -9.66 16.11
C VAL A 194 -17.48 -10.00 17.08
N MET A 195 -18.73 -9.70 16.72
CA MET A 195 -19.88 -10.01 17.59
C MET A 195 -20.04 -11.52 17.81
N ALA A 196 -19.92 -12.31 16.74
CA ALA A 196 -19.95 -13.77 16.83
C ALA A 196 -18.82 -14.33 17.70
N ALA A 197 -17.63 -13.71 17.67
CA ALA A 197 -16.50 -14.09 18.51
C ALA A 197 -16.73 -13.79 20.01
N LEU A 198 -17.42 -12.69 20.33
CA LEU A 198 -17.83 -12.38 21.71
C LEU A 198 -18.87 -13.37 22.23
N GLU A 199 -19.72 -13.90 21.35
CA GLU A 199 -20.80 -14.82 21.68
C GLU A 199 -20.38 -16.31 21.59
N ASP A 200 -19.13 -16.60 21.21
CA ASP A 200 -18.60 -17.98 21.13
C ASP A 200 -18.77 -18.69 22.48
N GLU A 201 -19.22 -19.96 22.43
CA GLU A 201 -19.53 -20.74 23.63
C GLU A 201 -18.33 -20.88 24.59
N ARG A 202 -17.10 -20.81 24.06
CA ARG A 202 -15.86 -20.92 24.82
C ARG A 202 -15.39 -19.58 25.38
N ASN A 203 -15.97 -18.46 24.93
CA ASN A 203 -15.55 -17.10 25.26
C ASN A 203 -16.34 -16.49 26.41
N GLU A 204 -16.12 -16.98 27.64
CA GLU A 204 -16.82 -16.47 28.83
C GLU A 204 -16.57 -14.97 29.07
N ALA A 205 -15.35 -14.49 28.83
CA ALA A 205 -15.01 -13.07 28.94
C ALA A 205 -15.75 -12.23 27.89
N GLY A 206 -15.82 -12.71 26.64
CA GLY A 206 -16.53 -12.07 25.55
C GLY A 206 -18.03 -11.91 25.85
N LYS A 207 -18.68 -12.96 26.37
CA LYS A 207 -20.09 -12.91 26.76
C LYS A 207 -20.36 -11.84 27.82
N ILE A 208 -19.47 -11.70 28.81
CA ILE A 208 -19.58 -10.64 29.83
C ILE A 208 -19.41 -9.26 29.19
N LEU A 209 -18.40 -9.09 28.33
CA LEU A 209 -18.14 -7.82 27.65
C LEU A 209 -19.25 -7.42 26.68
N ARG A 210 -19.93 -8.39 26.07
CA ARG A 210 -21.13 -8.18 25.23
C ARG A 210 -22.25 -7.50 26.03
N PHE A 211 -22.45 -7.85 27.30
CA PHE A 211 -23.40 -7.18 28.18
C PHE A 211 -22.96 -5.76 28.58
N MET A 212 -21.66 -5.47 28.54
CA MET A 212 -21.08 -4.16 28.87
C MET A 212 -21.09 -3.18 27.68
N LEU A 213 -21.38 -3.64 26.47
CA LEU A 213 -21.42 -2.77 25.28
C LEU A 213 -22.32 -1.53 25.43
N PRO A 214 -23.56 -1.60 25.97
CA PRO A 214 -24.37 -0.40 26.15
C PRO A 214 -23.77 0.59 27.13
N VAL A 215 -23.02 0.11 28.13
CA VAL A 215 -22.28 0.97 29.07
C VAL A 215 -21.11 1.64 28.35
N ALA A 216 -20.36 0.88 27.53
CA ALA A 216 -19.28 1.42 26.73
C ALA A 216 -19.79 2.48 25.73
N ALA A 217 -20.93 2.25 25.08
CA ALA A 217 -21.55 3.20 24.15
C ALA A 217 -21.97 4.53 24.82
N ALA A 218 -22.17 4.55 26.14
CA ALA A 218 -22.45 5.77 26.90
C ALA A 218 -21.18 6.53 27.35
N MET A 219 -19.99 6.00 27.09
CA MET A 219 -18.72 6.65 27.41
C MET A 219 -18.36 7.72 26.38
N SER A 220 -17.40 8.58 26.72
CA SER A 220 -16.75 9.46 25.74
C SER A 220 -16.06 8.65 24.63
N GLU A 221 -15.80 9.28 23.48
CA GLU A 221 -15.11 8.64 22.36
C GLU A 221 -13.77 8.01 22.78
N ALA A 222 -12.96 8.73 23.56
CA ALA A 222 -11.70 8.20 24.11
C ALA A 222 -11.93 6.98 25.02
N GLY A 223 -13.02 6.98 25.80
CA GLY A 223 -13.42 5.85 26.63
C GLY A 223 -13.86 4.63 25.81
N GLN A 224 -14.59 4.85 24.72
CA GLN A 224 -14.99 3.81 23.78
C GLN A 224 -13.78 3.18 23.09
N GLN A 225 -12.86 4.00 22.61
CA GLN A 225 -11.61 3.55 21.98
C GLN A 225 -10.76 2.73 22.95
N GLU A 226 -10.62 3.18 24.20
CA GLU A 226 -9.85 2.47 25.21
C GLU A 226 -10.50 1.13 25.60
N PHE A 227 -11.83 1.11 25.76
CA PHE A 227 -12.59 -0.12 26.01
C PHE A 227 -12.44 -1.11 24.85
N TRP A 228 -12.59 -0.63 23.61
CA TRP A 228 -12.37 -1.43 22.40
C TRP A 228 -10.98 -2.06 22.37
N ARG A 229 -9.94 -1.23 22.53
CA ARG A 229 -8.54 -1.63 22.40
C ARG A 229 -8.06 -2.56 23.51
N THR A 230 -8.50 -2.35 24.75
CA THR A 230 -7.94 -3.06 25.91
C THR A 230 -8.81 -4.17 26.46
N LYS A 231 -10.11 -4.16 26.16
CA LYS A 231 -11.06 -5.14 26.70
C LYS A 231 -11.69 -5.95 25.58
N LEU A 232 -12.41 -5.29 24.67
CA LEU A 232 -13.26 -5.99 23.71
C LEU A 232 -12.46 -6.72 22.66
N LEU A 233 -11.58 -6.02 21.93
CA LEU A 233 -10.81 -6.62 20.85
C LEU A 233 -9.91 -7.77 21.36
N PRO A 234 -9.14 -7.64 22.45
CA PRO A 234 -8.36 -8.76 22.99
C PRO A 234 -9.19 -9.98 23.40
N ALA A 235 -10.42 -9.77 23.91
CA ALA A 235 -11.32 -10.87 24.26
C ALA A 235 -11.96 -11.53 23.04
N ALA A 236 -12.22 -10.77 21.98
CA ALA A 236 -12.78 -11.31 20.73
C ALA A 236 -11.72 -12.04 19.90
N LEU A 237 -10.52 -11.48 19.79
CA LEU A 237 -9.48 -11.86 18.81
C LEU A 237 -9.20 -13.38 18.73
N PRO A 238 -9.07 -14.13 19.84
CA PRO A 238 -8.81 -15.58 19.78
C PRO A 238 -9.95 -16.41 19.15
N TYR A 239 -11.15 -15.84 19.05
CA TYR A 239 -12.37 -16.49 18.59
C TYR A 239 -12.89 -15.95 17.25
N ILE A 240 -12.29 -14.88 16.72
CA ILE A 240 -12.66 -14.35 15.41
C ILE A 240 -12.28 -15.36 14.33
N LYS A 241 -13.27 -15.76 13.52
CA LYS A 241 -13.04 -16.57 12.32
C LYS A 241 -12.62 -15.63 11.19
N PRO A 242 -11.48 -15.87 10.51
CA PRO A 242 -11.08 -15.05 9.39
C PRO A 242 -12.11 -15.06 8.27
N ILE A 243 -12.34 -13.88 7.67
CA ILE A 243 -13.32 -13.67 6.61
C ILE A 243 -12.59 -13.81 5.27
N PRO A 244 -12.95 -14.80 4.44
CA PRO A 244 -12.34 -14.95 3.13
C PRO A 244 -12.93 -13.94 2.14
N PHE A 245 -12.05 -13.23 1.42
CA PHE A 245 -12.39 -12.43 0.26
C PHE A 245 -11.63 -13.00 -0.95
N ILE A 246 -12.34 -13.46 -1.98
CA ILE A 246 -11.76 -14.22 -3.08
C ILE A 246 -11.99 -13.50 -4.41
N ASP A 247 -10.93 -13.31 -5.18
CA ASP A 247 -10.99 -12.93 -6.59
C ASP A 247 -10.40 -14.07 -7.44
N THR A 248 -11.24 -14.71 -8.25
CA THR A 248 -10.87 -15.89 -9.05
C THR A 248 -10.12 -15.58 -10.34
N CYS A 249 -10.01 -14.30 -10.71
CA CYS A 249 -9.27 -13.80 -11.87
C CYS A 249 -8.54 -12.50 -11.49
N CYS A 250 -7.66 -12.59 -10.50
CA CYS A 250 -7.22 -11.43 -9.74
C CYS A 250 -6.35 -10.43 -10.52
N GLY A 251 -5.76 -10.83 -11.65
CA GLY A 251 -4.84 -9.99 -12.40
C GLY A 251 -3.69 -9.49 -11.52
N SER A 252 -3.44 -8.18 -11.52
CA SER A 252 -2.47 -7.54 -10.62
C SER A 252 -2.90 -7.52 -9.14
N GLY A 253 -4.15 -7.84 -8.82
CA GLY A 253 -4.70 -7.85 -7.47
C GLY A 253 -5.53 -6.62 -7.11
N VAL A 254 -5.84 -5.74 -8.09
CA VAL A 254 -6.54 -4.46 -7.88
C VAL A 254 -7.84 -4.59 -7.08
N MET A 255 -8.60 -5.67 -7.28
CA MET A 255 -9.84 -5.92 -6.54
C MET A 255 -9.59 -6.20 -5.05
N LEU A 256 -8.56 -7.00 -4.73
CA LEU A 256 -8.18 -7.29 -3.35
C LEU A 256 -7.68 -6.01 -2.65
N LEU A 257 -6.91 -5.19 -3.37
CA LEU A 257 -6.46 -3.89 -2.87
C LEU A 257 -7.65 -2.96 -2.60
N ALA A 258 -8.59 -2.85 -3.53
CA ALA A 258 -9.80 -2.06 -3.36
C ALA A 258 -10.62 -2.54 -2.15
N ALA A 259 -10.82 -3.86 -1.99
CA ALA A 259 -11.48 -4.46 -0.84
C ALA A 259 -10.75 -4.21 0.50
N SER A 260 -9.42 -4.12 0.48
CA SER A 260 -8.68 -3.74 1.70
C SER A 260 -8.96 -2.32 2.18
N THR A 261 -9.41 -1.42 1.27
CA THR A 261 -9.77 -0.04 1.61
C THR A 261 -11.21 0.12 2.09
N THR A 262 -12.01 -0.94 2.13
CA THR A 262 -13.39 -0.92 2.64
C THR A 262 -13.50 -1.52 4.03
N VAL A 263 -12.39 -1.82 4.70
CA VAL A 263 -12.37 -2.38 6.06
C VAL A 263 -11.43 -1.58 6.97
N PRO A 264 -11.66 -1.59 8.29
CA PRO A 264 -10.77 -0.93 9.23
C PRO A 264 -9.32 -1.45 9.16
N ALA A 265 -8.34 -0.56 9.30
CA ALA A 265 -6.92 -0.91 9.17
C ALA A 265 -6.47 -2.02 10.15
N TRP A 266 -7.06 -2.08 11.35
CA TRP A 266 -6.76 -3.13 12.33
C TRP A 266 -7.18 -4.53 11.83
N ALA A 267 -8.27 -4.64 11.05
CA ALA A 267 -8.77 -5.90 10.54
C ALA A 267 -7.80 -6.47 9.48
N ASN A 268 -7.27 -5.61 8.61
CA ASN A 268 -6.21 -5.98 7.66
C ASN A 268 -4.93 -6.40 8.37
N ARG A 269 -4.44 -5.54 9.28
CA ARG A 269 -3.18 -5.75 10.01
C ARG A 269 -3.16 -7.06 10.77
N LEU A 270 -4.27 -7.41 11.43
CA LEU A 270 -4.40 -8.63 12.22
C LEU A 270 -4.81 -9.87 11.40
N GLY A 271 -5.04 -9.74 10.09
CA GLY A 271 -5.46 -10.85 9.25
C GLY A 271 -6.87 -11.36 9.56
N ILE A 272 -7.76 -10.47 9.99
CA ILE A 272 -9.18 -10.77 10.17
C ILE A 272 -9.86 -11.00 8.82
N VAL A 273 -9.43 -10.25 7.81
CA VAL A 273 -9.81 -10.50 6.42
C VAL A 273 -8.64 -11.18 5.72
N ASN A 274 -8.93 -12.30 5.06
CA ASN A 274 -8.00 -13.05 4.24
C ASN A 274 -8.36 -12.91 2.76
N TYR A 275 -7.48 -12.27 2.02
CA TYR A 275 -7.55 -12.00 0.59
C TYR A 275 -6.90 -13.14 -0.20
N PHE A 276 -7.67 -13.76 -1.09
CA PHE A 276 -7.23 -14.84 -1.96
C PHE A 276 -7.38 -14.43 -3.42
N GLY A 277 -6.28 -14.48 -4.16
CA GLY A 277 -6.26 -14.29 -5.60
C GLY A 277 -5.97 -15.59 -6.33
N VAL A 278 -6.77 -15.91 -7.35
CA VAL A 278 -6.48 -16.96 -8.32
C VAL A 278 -6.35 -16.30 -9.68
N ASP A 279 -5.36 -16.73 -10.47
CA ASP A 279 -5.22 -16.29 -11.85
C ASP A 279 -4.63 -17.42 -12.71
N LEU A 280 -4.91 -17.39 -14.01
CA LEU A 280 -4.34 -18.31 -14.98
C LEU A 280 -2.85 -17.98 -15.24
N ASP A 281 -2.48 -16.70 -15.25
CA ASP A 281 -1.08 -16.28 -15.37
C ASP A 281 -0.41 -16.29 -13.98
N PRO A 282 0.58 -17.16 -13.73
CA PRO A 282 1.30 -17.19 -12.46
C PRO A 282 1.95 -15.84 -12.10
N PHE A 283 2.24 -15.00 -13.10
CA PHE A 283 2.80 -13.68 -12.86
C PHE A 283 1.78 -12.67 -12.33
N CYS A 284 0.52 -12.79 -12.73
CA CYS A 284 -0.58 -12.02 -12.14
C CYS A 284 -0.75 -12.39 -10.66
N ALA A 285 -0.74 -13.69 -10.35
CA ALA A 285 -0.75 -14.16 -8.96
C ALA A 285 0.47 -13.64 -8.16
N LEU A 286 1.66 -13.58 -8.79
CA LEU A 286 2.87 -13.03 -8.16
C LEU A 286 2.74 -11.52 -7.88
N MET A 287 2.29 -10.73 -8.86
CA MET A 287 2.04 -9.29 -8.64
C MET A 287 1.03 -9.07 -7.51
N THR A 288 -0.06 -9.83 -7.52
CA THR A 288 -1.08 -9.80 -6.46
C THR A 288 -0.46 -10.06 -5.09
N ARG A 289 0.36 -11.12 -4.96
CA ARG A 289 1.02 -11.47 -3.70
C ARG A 289 1.95 -10.37 -3.20
N VAL A 290 2.78 -9.79 -4.08
CA VAL A 290 3.67 -8.67 -3.74
C VAL A 290 2.86 -7.48 -3.23
N GLN A 291 1.78 -7.10 -3.92
CA GLN A 291 0.95 -5.97 -3.48
C GLN A 291 0.26 -6.25 -2.14
N CYS A 292 -0.26 -7.47 -1.91
CA CYS A 292 -0.81 -7.84 -0.61
C CYS A 292 0.22 -7.70 0.53
N MET A 293 1.47 -8.12 0.32
CA MET A 293 2.53 -7.95 1.32
C MET A 293 2.93 -6.48 1.53
N LEU A 294 2.99 -5.68 0.46
CA LEU A 294 3.27 -4.24 0.57
C LEU A 294 2.26 -3.51 1.46
N TYR A 295 1.00 -3.92 1.40
CA TYR A 295 -0.09 -3.35 2.19
C TYR A 295 -0.36 -4.10 3.51
N GLY A 296 0.49 -5.04 3.91
CA GLY A 296 0.36 -5.71 5.20
C GLY A 296 -0.82 -6.70 5.32
N LEU A 297 -1.43 -7.07 4.20
CA LEU A 297 -2.65 -7.89 4.16
C LEU A 297 -2.37 -9.34 4.56
N ASN A 298 -3.43 -10.12 4.83
CA ASN A 298 -3.35 -11.53 5.22
C ASN A 298 -2.50 -11.79 6.48
N GLY A 299 -2.50 -10.84 7.42
CA GLY A 299 -1.71 -10.91 8.64
C GLY A 299 -0.20 -10.76 8.42
N TYR A 300 0.24 -10.35 7.22
CA TYR A 300 1.66 -10.14 6.93
C TYR A 300 2.26 -9.07 7.87
N GLN A 301 1.54 -7.97 8.12
CA GLN A 301 1.99 -6.95 9.07
C GLN A 301 2.10 -7.48 10.50
N ALA A 302 1.10 -8.23 10.98
CA ALA A 302 1.17 -8.88 12.28
C ALA A 302 2.36 -9.85 12.39
N ASN A 303 2.67 -10.59 11.32
CA ASN A 303 3.83 -11.49 11.30
C ASN A 303 5.17 -10.74 11.40
N LEU A 304 5.32 -9.59 10.74
CA LEU A 304 6.50 -8.74 10.88
C LEU A 304 6.67 -8.26 12.32
N GLU A 305 5.57 -7.83 12.93
CA GLU A 305 5.56 -7.35 14.31
C GLU A 305 5.89 -8.46 15.30
N LEU A 306 5.25 -9.63 15.18
CA LEU A 306 5.55 -10.79 16.01
C LEU A 306 7.01 -11.23 15.87
N SER A 307 7.55 -11.25 14.65
CA SER A 307 8.96 -11.59 14.42
C SER A 307 9.92 -10.66 15.16
N LEU A 308 9.58 -9.37 15.23
CA LEU A 308 10.32 -8.38 16.00
C LEU A 308 10.13 -8.59 17.52
N LEU A 309 8.89 -8.77 17.97
CA LEU A 309 8.55 -8.94 19.38
C LEU A 309 9.22 -10.17 20.00
N ASP A 310 9.11 -11.33 19.36
CA ASP A 310 9.72 -12.58 19.81
C ASP A 310 11.24 -12.44 19.95
N ALA A 311 11.87 -11.71 19.02
CA ALA A 311 13.31 -11.47 19.04
C ALA A 311 13.73 -10.49 20.15
N LEU A 312 12.93 -9.46 20.41
CA LEU A 312 13.16 -8.54 21.53
C LEU A 312 12.96 -9.24 22.88
N GLU A 313 11.92 -10.06 23.01
CA GLU A 313 11.65 -10.85 24.20
C GLU A 313 12.78 -11.86 24.47
N ALA A 314 13.30 -12.52 23.44
CA ALA A 314 14.47 -13.40 23.56
C ALA A 314 15.73 -12.68 24.07
N ARG A 315 15.80 -11.35 23.90
CA ARG A 315 16.86 -10.49 24.46
C ARG A 315 16.53 -9.94 25.85
N GLY A 316 15.42 -10.34 26.44
CA GLY A 316 14.92 -9.83 27.72
C GLY A 316 14.44 -8.37 27.63
N ILE A 317 14.11 -7.89 26.42
CA ILE A 317 13.57 -6.54 26.22
C ILE A 317 12.05 -6.63 26.28
N THR A 318 11.47 -6.21 27.40
CA THR A 318 10.03 -6.03 27.52
C THR A 318 9.63 -4.74 26.83
N LEU A 319 8.62 -4.79 25.95
CA LEU A 319 8.07 -3.56 25.39
C LEU A 319 7.44 -2.71 26.49
N PRO A 320 7.64 -1.37 26.46
CA PRO A 320 7.01 -0.48 27.42
C PRO A 320 5.48 -0.56 27.34
N THR A 321 4.83 -0.56 28.50
CA THR A 321 3.38 -0.43 28.62
C THR A 321 2.91 0.88 27.98
N PRO A 322 1.62 1.03 27.62
CA PRO A 322 1.10 2.30 27.11
C PRO A 322 1.42 3.48 28.03
N GLU A 323 1.33 3.29 29.35
CA GLU A 323 1.69 4.29 30.36
C GLU A 323 3.19 4.66 30.33
N GLN A 324 4.07 3.67 30.14
CA GLN A 324 5.51 3.89 30.01
C GLN A 324 5.87 4.59 28.69
N ARG A 325 5.13 4.31 27.61
CA ARG A 325 5.29 5.01 26.32
C ARG A 325 4.87 6.47 26.41
N GLN A 326 3.71 6.74 27.01
CA GLN A 326 3.24 8.10 27.21
C GLN A 326 4.25 8.92 28.03
N ALA A 327 4.78 8.35 29.11
CA ALA A 327 5.83 8.99 29.90
C ALA A 327 7.13 9.25 29.10
N TRP A 328 7.52 8.35 28.19
CA TRP A 328 8.66 8.56 27.30
C TRP A 328 8.41 9.67 26.28
N ASP A 329 7.24 9.71 25.66
CA ASP A 329 6.86 10.72 24.69
C ASP A 329 6.79 12.12 25.34
N ASP A 330 6.21 12.21 26.53
CA ASP A 330 6.15 13.46 27.33
C ASP A 330 7.56 13.93 27.73
N THR A 331 8.45 13.00 28.10
CA THR A 331 9.85 13.31 28.43
C THR A 331 10.63 13.76 27.19
N ALA A 332 10.40 13.13 26.04
CA ALA A 332 11.05 13.48 24.78
C ALA A 332 10.55 14.84 24.24
N ALA A 333 9.26 15.16 24.42
CA ALA A 333 8.69 16.46 24.09
C ALA A 333 9.27 17.57 25.00
N GLY A 334 9.38 17.31 26.31
CA GLY A 334 10.00 18.26 27.26
C GLY A 334 11.49 18.52 26.97
N ALA A 335 12.24 17.49 26.58
CA ALA A 335 13.65 17.64 26.20
C ALA A 335 13.83 18.39 24.86
N ALA A 336 12.88 18.29 23.94
CA ALA A 336 12.89 19.03 22.68
C ALA A 336 12.64 20.54 22.90
N ASP A 337 11.76 20.90 23.84
CA ASP A 337 11.51 22.31 24.21
C ASP A 337 12.72 22.95 24.93
N GLU A 338 13.46 22.22 25.76
CA GLU A 338 14.69 22.72 26.39
C GLU A 338 15.83 22.93 25.39
N HIS A 339 15.93 22.10 24.35
CA HIS A 339 16.94 22.27 23.29
C HIS A 339 16.59 23.36 22.27
N ALA A 340 15.30 23.64 22.03
CA ALA A 340 14.88 24.75 21.16
C ALA A 340 15.22 26.13 21.74
N ALA A 341 15.39 26.25 23.05
CA ALA A 341 15.72 27.50 23.73
C ALA A 341 17.22 27.88 23.68
N ALA A 342 18.11 27.00 23.17
CA ALA A 342 19.56 27.14 23.31
C ALA A 342 20.36 27.32 22.00
N ASP A 343 19.74 27.31 20.82
CA ASP A 343 20.49 27.37 19.55
C ASP A 343 20.75 28.81 19.05
N PRO A 344 22.01 29.18 18.73
CA PRO A 344 22.33 30.44 18.05
C PRO A 344 21.87 30.41 16.57
N PRO A 345 21.67 31.57 15.92
CA PRO A 345 21.07 31.63 14.58
C PRO A 345 21.90 30.86 13.54
N SER A 346 21.29 29.83 12.96
CA SER A 346 21.91 28.97 11.95
C SER A 346 22.07 29.67 10.58
N PRO A 347 23.17 29.40 9.84
CA PRO A 347 23.39 29.94 8.51
C PRO A 347 22.44 29.32 7.47
N GLN A 348 22.02 30.15 6.50
CA GLN A 348 21.04 29.79 5.46
C GLN A 348 21.44 28.52 4.70
N ARG A 349 20.63 27.46 4.82
CA ARG A 349 20.74 26.23 4.02
C ARG A 349 20.31 26.47 2.57
N PRO A 350 21.00 25.88 1.57
CA PRO A 350 20.57 25.95 0.18
C PRO A 350 19.24 25.23 -0.02
N ARG A 351 18.32 25.87 -0.76
CA ARG A 351 16.98 25.37 -1.07
C ARG A 351 17.06 24.01 -1.77
N ARG A 352 16.70 22.93 -1.07
CA ARG A 352 16.40 21.64 -1.70
C ARG A 352 15.13 21.80 -2.54
N ARG A 353 15.18 21.44 -3.83
CA ARG A 353 14.00 21.30 -4.70
C ARG A 353 13.11 20.22 -4.07
N GLY A 354 12.02 20.65 -3.45
CA GLY A 354 11.09 19.75 -2.78
C GLY A 354 10.29 18.91 -3.77
N LEU A 355 10.17 17.62 -3.47
CA LEU A 355 8.98 16.84 -3.81
C LEU A 355 7.77 17.66 -3.34
N ARG A 356 6.92 18.05 -4.28
CA ARG A 356 5.72 18.82 -3.95
C ARG A 356 4.82 17.92 -3.12
N ARG A 357 4.35 18.45 -1.97
CA ARG A 357 3.24 17.84 -1.22
C ARG A 357 2.13 17.50 -2.23
N VAL A 358 1.79 16.23 -2.29
CA VAL A 358 0.61 15.76 -3.00
C VAL A 358 -0.60 16.43 -2.34
N PRO A 359 -1.57 16.97 -3.11
CA PRO A 359 -2.74 17.64 -2.55
C PRO A 359 -3.51 16.71 -1.60
N GLU A 360 -4.05 17.27 -0.53
CA GLU A 360 -4.90 16.62 0.46
C GLU A 360 -6.18 16.09 -0.21
N GLY A 361 -6.09 14.86 -0.72
CA GLY A 361 -7.18 13.94 -1.05
C GLY A 361 -6.93 12.56 -0.43
N ILE A 362 -6.14 12.55 0.65
CA ILE A 362 -5.85 11.37 1.46
C ILE A 362 -7.07 11.16 2.34
N VAL A 363 -7.77 10.04 2.13
CA VAL A 363 -8.63 9.48 3.17
C VAL A 363 -7.69 9.03 4.29
N VAL A 364 -7.49 9.92 5.26
CA VAL A 364 -7.17 9.50 6.61
C VAL A 364 -8.39 8.70 7.04
N VAL A 365 -8.21 7.42 7.35
CA VAL A 365 -9.28 6.62 7.97
C VAL A 365 -9.43 7.19 9.37
N ASP A 366 -10.23 8.24 9.48
CA ASP A 366 -10.70 8.79 10.73
C ASP A 366 -11.56 7.73 11.44
N THR A 367 -11.58 7.84 12.76
CA THR A 367 -12.42 7.04 13.65
C THR A 367 -13.89 7.10 13.21
N PRO A 368 -14.68 6.02 13.44
CA PRO A 368 -16.07 6.00 13.02
C PRO A 368 -16.83 7.19 13.61
N SER A 369 -17.53 7.90 12.75
CA SER A 369 -18.37 9.04 13.14
C SER A 369 -19.71 8.55 13.72
N GLU A 370 -20.40 9.40 14.48
CA GLU A 370 -21.66 9.07 15.18
C GLU A 370 -22.77 8.46 14.29
N GLU A 371 -22.71 8.63 12.97
CA GLU A 371 -23.68 8.03 12.04
C GLU A 371 -23.51 6.51 11.87
N ASP A 372 -22.32 5.96 12.10
CA ASP A 372 -22.01 4.53 11.95
C ASP A 372 -22.48 3.67 13.14
N ILE A 373 -22.95 4.30 14.22
CA ILE A 373 -23.34 3.62 15.47
C ILE A 373 -24.85 3.31 15.53
N ILE A 374 -25.66 3.85 14.61
CA ILE A 374 -27.13 3.79 14.71
C ILE A 374 -27.80 2.95 13.60
N THR A 375 -27.06 2.28 12.70
CA THR A 375 -27.64 1.32 11.74
C THR A 375 -27.03 -0.06 11.77
#